data_AF-A0A4Y9XRL7-F1
#
_entry.id   AF-A0A4Y9XRL7-F1
#
_cell.length_a   1.000
_cell.length_b   1.000
_cell.length_c   1.000
_cell.angle_alpha   90.00
_cell.angle_beta   90.00
_cell.angle_gamma   90.00
#
_symmetry.space_group_name_H-M   'P 1'
#
loop_
_entity.id
_entity.type
_entity.pdbx_description
1 polymer ?
#
loop_
_entity_poly.entity_id
_entity_poly.type
_entity_poly.pdbx_seq_one_letter_code
_entity_poly.pdbx_strand_id
1 'polypeptide(L)'
;MLTTADCVRPPLPCCDTLWIDNTRETQAQYFRDPARLDRYLASNNFLASINNERPAERNTSYAAHLAGLNKFVLVLFLQDETVVPKESSWFGAYAAPNASRAEAEVTAGQAGRQDVGATEKTVVPMRLQPLYVEDWIGLRTLDERGAVVLETCDGEHMVLADECWQPLVRRFVGGETAALEDAGADLDSEGGEHLGLVVQA
;
A
#
# COMPACT_ATOMS: atom_id res chain seq x y z
N MET A 1 4.90 8.29 65.28
CA MET A 1 4.93 6.87 64.93
C MET A 1 3.59 6.52 64.32
N LEU A 2 3.51 6.38 62.99
CA LEU A 2 2.35 5.83 62.30
C LEU A 2 2.83 4.58 61.56
N THR A 3 2.16 3.48 61.86
CA THR A 3 2.50 2.11 61.49
C THR A 3 2.18 1.83 60.03
N THR A 4 3.04 1.02 59.43
CA THR A 4 2.97 0.46 58.08
C THR A 4 1.71 -0.36 57.80
N ALA A 5 1.41 -0.45 56.50
CA ALA A 5 0.59 -1.45 55.78
C ALA A 5 -0.90 -1.13 55.60
N ASP A 6 -1.25 -0.69 54.39
CA ASP A 6 -2.28 -1.35 53.56
C ASP A 6 -2.28 -0.76 52.13
N CYS A 7 -1.36 -1.25 51.30
CA CYS A 7 -1.45 -1.16 49.84
C CYS A 7 -1.86 -2.55 49.31
N VAL A 8 -3.13 -2.90 49.38
CA VAL A 8 -3.66 -4.09 48.69
C VAL A 8 -3.92 -3.70 47.23
N ARG A 9 -2.88 -3.78 46.39
CA ARG A 9 -3.02 -3.76 44.94
C ARG A 9 -3.33 -5.19 44.50
N PRO A 10 -4.42 -5.47 43.77
CA PRO A 10 -4.68 -6.81 43.25
C PRO A 10 -3.52 -7.23 42.33
N PRO A 11 -3.21 -8.53 42.22
CA PRO A 11 -2.11 -9.00 41.39
C PRO A 11 -2.44 -8.68 39.94
N LEU A 12 -1.67 -7.75 39.37
CA LEU A 12 -1.67 -7.53 37.93
C LEU A 12 -1.17 -8.83 37.27
N PRO A 13 -1.86 -9.36 36.25
CA PRO A 13 -1.33 -10.47 35.46
C PRO A 13 -0.15 -9.93 34.65
N CYS A 14 1.06 -10.11 35.19
CA CYS A 14 2.29 -9.55 34.63
C CYS A 14 2.83 -10.32 33.41
N CYS A 15 2.12 -11.30 32.83
CA CYS A 15 2.73 -12.14 31.77
C CYS A 15 1.88 -12.52 30.56
N ASP A 16 0.56 -12.29 30.50
CA ASP A 16 -0.24 -12.84 29.37
C ASP A 16 -0.80 -11.82 28.38
N THR A 17 -0.62 -10.51 28.60
CA THR A 17 -1.25 -9.46 27.77
C THR A 17 -0.36 -8.27 27.42
N LEU A 18 0.95 -8.34 27.68
CA LEU A 18 1.84 -7.17 27.58
C LEU A 18 2.48 -6.93 26.19
N TRP A 19 2.20 -7.73 25.17
CA TRP A 19 2.84 -7.59 23.85
C TRP A 19 1.97 -6.97 22.76
N ILE A 20 0.73 -6.58 23.06
CA ILE A 20 -0.14 -5.89 22.09
C ILE A 20 -0.80 -4.67 22.73
N ASP A 21 -0.03 -3.84 23.43
CA ASP A 21 -0.37 -2.41 23.52
C ASP A 21 0.16 -1.74 22.25
N ASN A 22 -0.52 -2.02 21.13
CA ASN A 22 -0.19 -1.58 19.77
C ASN A 22 -0.33 -0.06 19.55
N THR A 23 -0.38 0.73 20.63
CA THR A 23 -0.69 2.15 20.64
C THR A 23 0.54 3.05 20.77
N ARG A 24 1.71 2.50 21.11
CA ARG A 24 2.94 3.28 21.34
C ARG A 24 4.02 3.11 20.29
N GLU A 25 4.03 1.98 19.59
CA GLU A 25 5.00 1.70 18.53
C GLU A 25 4.41 2.01 17.16
N THR A 26 5.07 2.87 16.39
CA THR A 26 4.56 3.33 15.09
C THR A 26 4.50 2.18 14.07
N GLN A 27 5.49 1.29 14.09
CA GLN A 27 5.55 0.14 13.19
C GLN A 27 4.42 -0.86 13.44
N ALA A 28 4.05 -1.03 14.71
CA ALA A 28 3.02 -1.99 15.09
C ALA A 28 1.62 -1.54 14.66
N GLN A 29 1.41 -0.23 14.48
CA GLN A 29 0.15 0.36 14.04
C GLN A 29 -0.22 0.04 12.60
N TYR A 30 0.74 -0.35 11.76
CA TYR A 30 0.48 -0.81 10.39
C TYR A 30 0.92 -2.26 10.15
N PHE A 31 1.25 -3.00 11.22
CA PHE A 31 1.49 -4.43 11.11
C PHE A 31 0.18 -5.19 10.90
N ARG A 32 0.11 -5.96 9.81
CA ARG A 32 -1.05 -6.77 9.41
C ARG A 32 -0.63 -8.22 9.20
N ASP A 33 -1.06 -9.10 10.11
CA ASP A 33 -0.76 -10.54 10.02
C ASP A 33 -1.84 -11.28 9.22
N PRO A 34 -1.55 -11.78 7.99
CA PRO A 34 -2.54 -12.47 7.16
C PRO A 34 -3.00 -13.82 7.75
N ALA A 35 -2.22 -14.43 8.65
CA ALA A 35 -2.60 -15.69 9.29
C ALA A 35 -3.54 -15.49 10.48
N ARG A 36 -3.60 -14.27 11.04
CA ARG A 36 -4.37 -13.94 12.25
C ARG A 36 -5.09 -12.60 12.10
N LEU A 37 -5.89 -12.46 11.04
CA LEU A 37 -6.68 -11.25 10.79
C LEU A 37 -7.58 -10.88 11.99
N ASP A 38 -8.19 -11.85 12.67
CA ASP A 38 -9.08 -11.57 13.80
C ASP A 38 -8.39 -10.81 14.92
N ARG A 39 -7.13 -11.16 15.21
CA ARG A 39 -6.33 -10.42 16.21
C ARG A 39 -5.99 -9.03 15.72
N TYR A 40 -5.58 -8.91 14.46
CA TYR A 40 -5.30 -7.62 13.84
C TYR A 40 -6.54 -6.69 13.92
N LEU A 41 -7.72 -7.17 13.54
CA LEU A 41 -8.96 -6.40 13.61
C LEU A 41 -9.34 -6.04 15.04
N ALA A 42 -9.05 -6.87 16.04
CA ALA A 42 -9.36 -6.58 17.44
C ALA A 42 -8.39 -5.56 18.08
N SER A 43 -7.11 -5.56 17.71
CA SER A 43 -6.08 -4.79 18.43
C SER A 43 -5.52 -3.58 17.69
N ASN A 44 -5.65 -3.52 16.36
CA ASN A 44 -5.04 -2.46 15.56
C ASN A 44 -5.89 -1.18 15.57
N ASN A 45 -5.39 -0.07 16.11
CA ASN A 45 -6.18 1.16 16.23
C ASN A 45 -6.04 2.12 15.03
N PHE A 46 -5.10 1.87 14.12
CA PHE A 46 -4.78 2.80 13.04
C PHE A 46 -5.11 2.22 11.67
N LEU A 47 -4.32 1.27 11.17
CA LEU A 47 -4.51 0.69 9.84
C LEU A 47 -5.92 0.11 9.64
N ALA A 48 -6.45 -0.63 10.62
CA ALA A 48 -7.79 -1.21 10.53
C ALA A 48 -8.90 -0.15 10.50
N SER A 49 -8.66 1.01 11.12
CA SER A 49 -9.57 2.15 11.17
C SER A 49 -9.55 2.93 9.85
N ILE A 50 -8.37 3.35 9.37
CA ILE A 50 -8.25 4.13 8.13
C ILE A 50 -8.68 3.34 6.88
N ASN A 51 -8.49 2.02 6.90
CA ASN A 51 -8.93 1.13 5.82
C ASN A 51 -10.41 0.72 5.93
N ASN A 52 -11.17 1.22 6.93
CA ASN A 52 -12.56 0.85 7.14
C ASN A 52 -12.78 -0.69 7.22
N GLU A 53 -11.80 -1.44 7.76
CA GLU A 53 -11.84 -2.91 7.78
C GLU A 53 -12.86 -3.47 8.80
N ARG A 54 -13.30 -2.65 9.76
CA ARG A 54 -14.32 -3.01 10.75
C ARG A 54 -15.71 -2.55 10.31
N PRO A 55 -16.64 -3.46 9.98
CA PRO A 55 -17.97 -3.08 9.48
C PRO A 55 -18.75 -2.13 10.38
N ALA A 56 -18.68 -2.30 11.71
CA ALA A 56 -19.39 -1.47 12.68
C ALA A 56 -18.80 -0.05 12.86
N GLU A 57 -17.56 0.18 12.46
CA GLU A 57 -16.83 1.45 12.64
C GLU A 57 -16.59 2.19 11.31
N ARG A 58 -17.12 1.68 10.19
CA ARG A 58 -16.87 2.25 8.86
C ARG A 58 -17.28 3.72 8.79
N ASN A 59 -16.33 4.56 8.42
CA ASN A 59 -16.52 5.99 8.28
C ASN A 59 -16.68 6.39 6.81
N THR A 60 -17.88 6.82 6.44
CA THR A 60 -18.19 7.25 5.06
C THR A 60 -17.48 8.55 4.68
N SER A 61 -17.13 9.40 5.65
CA SER A 61 -16.40 10.63 5.38
C SER A 61 -14.98 10.34 4.88
N TYR A 62 -14.33 9.27 5.37
CA TYR A 62 -13.01 8.87 4.87
C TYR A 62 -13.09 8.48 3.40
N ALA A 63 -14.11 7.71 3.03
CA ALA A 63 -14.35 7.33 1.65
C ALA A 63 -14.61 8.56 0.76
N ALA A 64 -15.46 9.48 1.21
CA ALA A 64 -15.75 10.70 0.48
C ALA A 64 -14.51 11.60 0.28
N HIS A 65 -13.66 11.73 1.31
CA HIS A 65 -12.45 12.53 1.23
C HIS A 65 -11.42 11.93 0.27
N LEU A 66 -11.19 10.61 0.33
CA LEU A 66 -10.25 9.94 -0.58
C LEU A 66 -10.76 9.97 -2.01
N ALA A 67 -12.05 9.68 -2.23
CA ALA A 67 -12.68 9.79 -3.55
C ALA A 67 -12.64 11.23 -4.08
N GLY A 68 -12.53 12.25 -3.23
CA GLY A 68 -12.41 13.66 -3.62
C GLY A 68 -11.05 14.07 -4.19
N LEU A 69 -10.01 13.22 -4.14
CA LEU A 69 -8.66 13.57 -4.58
C LEU A 69 -8.54 13.72 -6.11
N ASN A 70 -7.96 14.81 -6.61
CA ASN A 70 -7.77 15.00 -8.05
C ASN A 70 -6.95 13.88 -8.70
N LYS A 71 -5.84 13.50 -8.06
CA LYS A 71 -4.97 12.40 -8.45
C LYS A 71 -4.44 11.69 -7.21
N PHE A 72 -4.29 10.38 -7.30
CA PHE A 72 -3.71 9.53 -6.28
C PHE A 72 -2.65 8.65 -6.92
N VAL A 73 -1.39 9.07 -6.78
CA VAL A 73 -0.24 8.45 -7.42
C VAL A 73 0.43 7.51 -6.43
N LEU A 74 0.55 6.24 -6.82
CA LEU A 74 1.12 5.17 -6.01
C LEU A 74 2.37 4.64 -6.72
N VAL A 75 3.51 4.72 -6.04
CA VAL A 75 4.81 4.34 -6.60
C VAL A 75 5.28 3.04 -5.96
N LEU A 76 5.64 2.06 -6.79
CA LEU A 76 6.20 0.79 -6.36
C LEU A 76 7.66 0.67 -6.80
N PHE A 77 8.55 0.31 -5.88
CA PHE A 77 9.96 0.03 -6.19
C PHE A 77 10.13 -1.44 -6.56
N LEU A 78 10.71 -1.73 -7.73
CA LEU A 78 10.78 -3.10 -8.23
C LEU A 78 11.68 -4.02 -7.38
N GLN A 79 12.72 -3.44 -6.78
CA GLN A 79 13.73 -4.12 -5.96
C GLN A 79 13.58 -3.76 -4.48
N ASP A 80 12.37 -3.47 -4.01
CA ASP A 80 12.10 -3.19 -2.60
C ASP A 80 12.27 -4.44 -1.73
N GLU A 81 13.18 -4.37 -0.76
CA GLU A 81 13.38 -5.42 0.25
C GLU A 81 12.79 -5.03 1.63
N THR A 82 12.30 -3.81 1.78
CA THR A 82 11.83 -3.25 3.06
C THR A 82 10.32 -3.38 3.22
N VAL A 83 9.56 -3.11 2.15
CA VAL A 83 8.10 -3.21 2.13
C VAL A 83 7.74 -4.63 1.70
N VAL A 84 7.15 -5.39 2.63
CA VAL A 84 6.82 -6.81 2.42
C VAL A 84 5.33 -7.04 2.65
N PRO A 85 4.53 -7.31 1.60
CA PRO A 85 4.90 -7.45 0.19
C PRO A 85 5.08 -6.07 -0.48
N LYS A 86 5.95 -5.95 -1.50
CA LYS A 86 6.19 -4.68 -2.21
C LYS A 86 4.94 -4.13 -2.89
N GLU A 87 4.03 -5.03 -3.27
CA GLU A 87 2.71 -4.71 -3.82
C GLU A 87 1.83 -3.94 -2.82
N SER A 88 2.18 -3.91 -1.52
CA SER A 88 1.52 -3.06 -0.53
C SER A 88 1.59 -1.58 -0.88
N SER A 89 2.60 -1.14 -1.63
CA SER A 89 2.68 0.23 -2.18
C SER A 89 1.55 0.53 -3.17
N TRP A 90 0.97 -0.49 -3.77
CA TRP A 90 -0.21 -0.43 -4.65
C TRP A 90 -1.44 -1.04 -3.99
N PHE A 91 -1.58 -0.94 -2.67
CA PHE A 91 -2.68 -1.55 -1.92
C PHE A 91 -2.79 -3.08 -2.06
N GLY A 92 -1.77 -3.78 -2.54
CA GLY A 92 -1.72 -5.24 -2.54
C GLY A 92 -1.53 -5.81 -1.13
N ALA A 93 -2.04 -7.03 -0.88
CA ALA A 93 -1.89 -7.67 0.42
C ALA A 93 -1.74 -9.18 0.28
N TYR A 94 -1.13 -9.83 1.27
CA TYR A 94 -1.12 -11.30 1.31
C TYR A 94 -2.53 -11.87 1.51
N ALA A 95 -2.82 -12.94 0.76
CA ALA A 95 -3.99 -13.76 0.99
C ALA A 95 -3.93 -14.42 2.38
N ALA A 96 -5.10 -14.58 3.00
CA ALA A 96 -5.19 -15.40 4.21
C ALA A 96 -4.82 -16.85 3.86
N PRO A 97 -4.11 -17.58 4.73
CA PRO A 97 -3.66 -18.96 4.46
C PRO A 97 -4.82 -19.93 4.18
N ASN A 98 -6.05 -19.58 4.58
CA ASN A 98 -7.26 -20.38 4.37
C ASN A 98 -8.14 -19.89 3.21
N ALA A 99 -7.79 -18.76 2.55
CA ALA A 99 -8.50 -18.26 1.37
C ALA A 99 -8.11 -19.04 0.08
N SER A 100 -6.96 -19.72 0.12
CA SER A 100 -6.28 -20.34 -1.02
C SER A 100 -6.86 -21.67 -1.53
N ARG A 101 -8.04 -22.12 -1.08
CA ARG A 101 -8.72 -23.25 -1.74
C ARG A 101 -9.73 -22.84 -2.82
N ALA A 102 -10.13 -21.58 -2.88
CA ALA A 102 -11.08 -21.08 -3.89
C ALA A 102 -10.50 -20.00 -4.81
N GLU A 103 -9.42 -19.31 -4.41
CA GLU A 103 -8.94 -18.10 -5.10
C GLU A 103 -7.52 -18.24 -5.70
N ALA A 104 -6.87 -19.39 -5.54
CA ALA A 104 -5.48 -19.62 -5.97
C ALA A 104 -5.32 -20.07 -7.45
N GLU A 105 -6.39 -20.19 -8.22
CA GLU A 105 -6.35 -20.80 -9.57
C GLU A 105 -6.24 -19.78 -10.74
N VAL A 106 -5.99 -18.50 -10.46
CA VAL A 106 -5.90 -17.48 -11.54
C VAL A 106 -4.45 -17.07 -11.87
N THR A 107 -3.45 -17.36 -11.04
CA THR A 107 -2.08 -16.83 -11.27
C THR A 107 -0.95 -17.81 -10.97
N ALA A 108 -1.07 -19.07 -11.38
CA ALA A 108 0.04 -20.04 -11.35
C ALA A 108 0.44 -20.46 -12.77
N GLY A 109 0.77 -19.47 -13.61
CA GLY A 109 1.44 -19.67 -14.89
C GLY A 109 2.95 -19.55 -14.74
N GLN A 110 3.62 -20.70 -14.61
CA GLN A 110 5.03 -20.96 -14.99
C GLN A 110 6.16 -20.16 -14.30
N ALA A 111 6.87 -20.78 -13.36
CA ALA A 111 8.29 -21.18 -13.47
C ALA A 111 8.89 -21.69 -12.13
N GLY A 112 9.56 -22.85 -12.16
CA GLY A 112 10.79 -23.10 -11.38
C GLY A 112 10.70 -23.59 -9.92
N ARG A 113 10.90 -24.90 -9.73
CA ARG A 113 11.34 -25.66 -8.52
C ARG A 113 12.60 -25.00 -7.89
N GLN A 114 12.90 -24.92 -6.58
CA GLN A 114 12.72 -25.82 -5.42
C GLN A 114 13.21 -25.08 -4.14
N ASP A 115 12.44 -25.02 -3.04
CA ASP A 115 12.97 -24.92 -1.66
C ASP A 115 11.88 -25.24 -0.63
N VAL A 116 12.23 -26.09 0.35
CA VAL A 116 11.30 -26.67 1.34
C VAL A 116 11.32 -25.80 2.60
N GLY A 117 10.29 -24.98 2.82
CA GLY A 117 10.12 -24.28 4.11
C GLY A 117 9.45 -22.91 4.10
N ALA A 118 8.94 -22.42 2.98
CA ALA A 118 8.09 -21.23 2.95
C ALA A 118 6.75 -21.61 2.32
N THR A 119 5.66 -21.49 3.07
CA THR A 119 4.33 -21.39 2.45
C THR A 119 4.40 -20.18 1.53
N GLU A 120 4.40 -20.40 0.21
CA GLU A 120 4.37 -19.34 -0.78
C GLU A 120 3.14 -18.47 -0.48
N LYS A 121 3.38 -17.25 0.03
CA LYS A 121 2.30 -16.35 0.41
C LYS A 121 1.80 -15.67 -0.86
N THR A 122 0.63 -16.07 -1.33
CA THR A 122 -0.02 -15.46 -2.50
C THR A 122 -0.32 -14.00 -2.21
N VAL A 123 0.03 -13.11 -3.14
CA VAL A 123 -0.30 -11.68 -3.08
C VAL A 123 -1.59 -11.44 -3.87
N VAL A 124 -2.55 -10.77 -3.23
CA VAL A 124 -3.82 -10.35 -3.82
C VAL A 124 -3.68 -8.89 -4.25
N PRO A 125 -3.86 -8.55 -5.54
CA PRO A 125 -3.80 -7.17 -6.02
C PRO A 125 -4.96 -6.35 -5.47
N MET A 126 -4.81 -5.02 -5.48
CA MET A 126 -5.81 -4.05 -4.99
C MET A 126 -7.24 -4.34 -5.47
N ARG A 127 -7.42 -4.57 -6.78
CA ARG A 127 -8.74 -4.70 -7.41
C ARG A 127 -9.53 -5.95 -7.02
N LEU A 128 -8.85 -6.96 -6.45
CA LEU A 128 -9.49 -8.20 -6.01
C LEU A 128 -9.83 -8.19 -4.52
N GLN A 129 -9.38 -7.18 -3.77
CA GLN A 129 -9.62 -7.14 -2.34
C GLN A 129 -11.02 -6.62 -2.00
N PRO A 130 -11.65 -7.10 -0.91
CA PRO A 130 -12.93 -6.61 -0.43
C PRO A 130 -12.96 -5.08 -0.23
N LEU A 131 -11.84 -4.50 0.23
CA LEU A 131 -11.62 -3.05 0.37
C LEU A 131 -11.99 -2.28 -0.91
N TYR A 132 -11.60 -2.80 -2.08
CA TYR A 132 -11.86 -2.19 -3.38
C TYR A 132 -13.23 -2.60 -3.94
N VAL A 133 -13.55 -3.90 -3.89
CA VAL A 133 -14.80 -4.44 -4.48
C VAL A 133 -16.05 -3.84 -3.83
N GLU A 134 -16.02 -3.64 -2.51
CA GLU A 134 -17.11 -2.97 -1.77
C GLU A 134 -16.88 -1.46 -1.60
N ASP A 135 -15.76 -0.93 -2.10
CA ASP A 135 -15.40 0.49 -2.09
C ASP A 135 -15.40 1.15 -0.69
N TRP A 136 -14.83 0.47 0.32
CA TRP A 136 -14.91 0.93 1.72
C TRP A 136 -14.28 2.29 1.96
N ILE A 137 -13.27 2.63 1.17
CA ILE A 137 -12.51 3.88 1.28
C ILE A 137 -12.65 4.77 0.04
N GLY A 138 -13.56 4.47 -0.89
CA GLY A 138 -13.72 5.27 -2.11
C GLY A 138 -12.62 5.07 -3.17
N LEU A 139 -11.79 4.03 -3.01
CA LEU A 139 -10.68 3.72 -3.91
C LEU A 139 -11.15 3.22 -5.28
N ARG A 140 -12.24 2.43 -5.35
CA ARG A 140 -12.81 2.01 -6.64
C ARG A 140 -13.40 3.21 -7.37
N THR A 141 -14.17 4.04 -6.67
CA THR A 141 -14.72 5.28 -7.23
C THR A 141 -13.59 6.18 -7.80
N LEU A 142 -12.44 6.22 -7.12
CA LEU A 142 -11.27 6.99 -7.55
C LEU A 142 -10.56 6.37 -8.77
N ASP A 143 -10.40 5.04 -8.80
CA ASP A 143 -9.77 4.28 -9.89
C ASP A 143 -10.64 4.33 -11.16
N GLU A 144 -11.95 4.15 -11.04
CA GLU A 144 -12.91 4.23 -12.16
C GLU A 144 -12.96 5.63 -12.79
N ARG A 145 -12.66 6.68 -12.03
CA ARG A 145 -12.50 8.05 -12.57
C ARG A 145 -11.19 8.24 -13.34
N GLY A 146 -10.24 7.31 -13.27
CA GLY A 146 -8.88 7.48 -13.80
C GLY A 146 -8.04 8.47 -12.98
N ALA A 147 -8.36 8.61 -11.68
CA ALA A 147 -7.58 9.44 -10.77
C ALA A 147 -6.47 8.65 -10.06
N VAL A 148 -6.54 7.32 -10.01
CA VAL A 148 -5.46 6.47 -9.50
C VAL A 148 -4.41 6.28 -10.59
N VAL A 149 -3.14 6.50 -10.25
CA VAL A 149 -1.99 6.30 -11.15
C VAL A 149 -1.03 5.35 -10.46
N LEU A 150 -0.74 4.22 -11.11
CA LEU A 150 0.19 3.21 -10.62
C LEU A 150 1.51 3.35 -11.40
N GLU A 151 2.57 3.71 -10.71
CA GLU A 151 3.90 3.96 -11.28
C GLU A 151 4.91 3.02 -10.66
N THR A 152 5.88 2.59 -11.46
CA THR A 152 6.99 1.74 -11.00
C THR A 152 8.30 2.48 -11.12
N CYS A 153 9.17 2.30 -10.13
CA CYS A 153 10.53 2.79 -10.18
C CYS A 153 11.52 1.63 -10.05
N ASP A 154 12.52 1.64 -10.93
CA ASP A 154 13.64 0.72 -10.85
C ASP A 154 14.56 1.15 -9.72
N GLY A 155 14.76 0.27 -8.74
CA GLY A 155 15.65 0.52 -7.60
C GLY A 155 15.13 -0.09 -6.30
N GLU A 156 15.95 0.06 -5.27
CA GLU A 156 15.65 -0.29 -3.88
C GLU A 156 14.69 0.74 -3.24
N HIS A 157 14.21 0.42 -2.03
CA HIS A 157 13.28 1.27 -1.30
C HIS A 157 13.78 2.71 -1.15
N MET A 158 12.97 3.68 -1.61
CA MET A 158 13.27 5.12 -1.56
C MET A 158 14.51 5.56 -2.35
N VAL A 159 15.11 4.68 -3.16
CA VAL A 159 16.12 5.07 -4.14
C VAL A 159 15.40 5.64 -5.36
N LEU A 160 15.15 6.96 -5.30
CA LEU A 160 14.51 7.72 -6.35
C LEU A 160 15.56 8.24 -7.32
N ALA A 161 15.86 7.44 -8.36
CA ALA A 161 16.67 7.89 -9.47
C ALA A 161 15.98 9.03 -10.24
N ASP A 162 16.76 9.88 -10.90
CA ASP A 162 16.24 11.05 -11.64
C ASP A 162 15.22 10.66 -12.71
N GLU A 163 15.42 9.49 -13.32
CA GLU A 163 14.55 8.90 -14.31
C GLU A 163 13.17 8.52 -13.74
N CYS A 164 13.08 8.24 -12.43
CA CYS A 164 11.85 7.89 -11.73
C CYS A 164 11.11 9.15 -11.22
N TRP A 165 11.76 10.01 -10.42
CA TRP A 165 11.03 11.07 -9.72
C TRP A 165 10.77 12.31 -10.57
N GLN A 166 11.66 12.66 -11.52
CA GLN A 166 11.52 13.89 -12.30
C GLN A 166 10.26 13.89 -13.16
N PRO A 167 9.89 12.81 -13.88
CA PRO A 167 8.64 12.77 -14.63
C PRO A 167 7.41 12.91 -13.73
N LEU A 168 7.41 12.26 -12.56
CA LEU A 168 6.30 12.32 -11.60
C LEU A 168 6.08 13.74 -11.07
N VAL A 169 7.17 14.41 -10.66
CA VAL A 169 7.09 15.79 -10.14
C VAL A 169 6.64 16.75 -11.23
N ARG A 170 7.18 16.64 -12.44
CA ARG A 170 6.77 17.49 -13.57
C ARG A 170 5.29 17.33 -13.90
N ARG A 171 4.79 16.09 -13.92
CA ARG A 171 3.41 15.77 -14.28
C ARG A 171 2.40 16.16 -13.20
N PHE A 172 2.71 15.95 -11.92
CA PHE A 172 1.71 16.03 -10.84
C PHE A 172 1.89 17.16 -9.84
N VAL A 173 3.09 17.75 -9.73
CA VAL A 173 3.40 18.79 -8.73
C VAL A 173 3.52 20.19 -9.36
N GLY A 174 3.49 20.28 -10.70
CA GLY A 174 3.37 21.55 -11.43
C GLY A 174 4.63 22.01 -12.16
N GLY A 175 5.30 21.12 -12.92
CA GLY A 175 6.32 21.53 -13.89
C GLY A 175 5.68 22.12 -15.15
N GLU A 176 6.38 23.03 -15.84
CA GLU A 176 5.93 23.83 -17.01
C GLU A 176 5.39 23.06 -18.23
N THR A 177 5.24 21.73 -18.17
CA THR A 177 4.85 20.89 -19.31
C THR A 177 3.59 20.05 -19.12
N ALA A 178 2.92 20.10 -17.97
CA ALA A 178 1.71 19.29 -17.71
C ALA A 178 0.50 19.62 -18.62
N ALA A 179 0.61 20.63 -19.49
CA ALA A 179 -0.44 21.05 -20.42
C ALA A 179 -0.32 20.46 -21.84
N LEU A 180 0.71 19.67 -22.16
CA LEU A 180 1.00 19.29 -23.56
C LEU A 180 0.79 17.81 -23.93
N GLU A 181 0.69 16.88 -22.98
CA GLU A 181 0.60 15.44 -23.31
C GLU A 181 -0.85 14.89 -23.36
N ASP A 182 -1.86 15.70 -23.04
CA ASP A 182 -3.28 15.32 -23.25
C ASP A 182 -3.76 15.64 -24.69
N ALA A 183 -2.87 16.17 -25.54
CA ALA A 183 -3.08 16.30 -26.97
C ALA A 183 -2.35 15.15 -27.66
N GLY A 184 -3.11 14.12 -28.04
CA GLY A 184 -2.62 12.88 -28.64
C GLY A 184 -1.55 13.08 -29.72
N ALA A 185 -0.46 12.33 -29.57
CA ALA A 185 0.51 12.09 -30.62
C ALA A 185 0.49 10.59 -30.97
N ASP A 186 -0.40 10.23 -31.89
CA ASP A 186 -0.06 9.25 -32.92
C ASP A 186 1.06 9.88 -33.75
N LEU A 187 2.30 9.44 -33.56
CA LEU A 187 3.37 9.71 -34.51
C LEU A 187 4.20 8.44 -34.70
N ASP A 188 3.86 7.75 -35.78
CA ASP A 188 4.65 6.70 -36.39
C ASP A 188 6.06 7.22 -36.73
N SER A 189 7.03 6.38 -36.38
CA SER A 189 8.33 6.16 -37.00
C SER A 189 8.61 6.87 -38.33
N GLU A 190 9.68 7.68 -38.37
CA GLU A 190 10.75 7.75 -39.38
C GLU A 190 11.67 8.95 -38.99
N GLY A 191 12.92 8.78 -38.56
CA GLY A 191 14.07 8.53 -39.42
C GLY A 191 14.92 9.81 -39.60
N GLY A 192 16.13 9.83 -39.03
CA GLY A 192 17.28 10.58 -39.60
C GLY A 192 17.57 12.02 -39.15
N GLU A 193 18.88 12.22 -38.90
CA GLU A 193 19.66 13.47 -39.03
C GLU A 193 19.66 14.54 -37.91
N HIS A 194 20.55 14.28 -36.95
CA HIS A 194 21.72 15.12 -36.62
C HIS A 194 21.71 16.59 -37.09
N LEU A 195 21.35 17.54 -36.20
CA LEU A 195 21.94 18.88 -36.18
C LEU A 195 21.96 19.42 -34.75
N GLY A 196 23.16 19.71 -34.25
CA GLY A 196 23.36 20.40 -32.98
C GLY A 196 22.98 21.87 -33.07
N LEU A 197 22.53 22.43 -31.94
CA LEU A 197 22.59 23.86 -31.70
C LEU A 197 22.75 24.12 -30.19
N VAL A 198 23.92 24.65 -29.86
CA VAL A 198 24.25 25.28 -28.58
C VAL A 198 23.67 26.68 -28.60
N VAL A 199 22.90 27.06 -27.57
CA VAL A 199 22.76 28.47 -27.16
C VAL A 199 22.66 28.54 -25.63
N GLN A 200 23.71 29.07 -25.02
CA GLN A 200 23.65 29.71 -23.70
C GLN A 200 23.14 31.15 -23.88
N ALA A 201 22.30 31.60 -22.95
CA ALA A 201 22.21 32.99 -22.52
C ALA A 201 22.03 32.99 -21.00
#